data_AF-A0AA97GBY4-F1
#
_entry.id   AF-A0AA97GBY4-F1
#
_cell.length_a   1.000
_cell.length_b   1.000
_cell.length_c   1.000
_cell.angle_alpha   90.00
_cell.angle_beta   90.00
_cell.angle_gamma   90.00
#
_symmetry.space_group_name_H-M   'P 1'
#
loop_
_entity.id
_entity.type
_entity.pdbx_description
1 polymer ?
#
loop_
_entity_poly.entity_id
_entity_poly.type
_entity_poly.pdbx_seq_one_letter_code
_entity_poly.pdbx_strand_id
1 'polypeptide(L)'
;MARDEPFSERLIKSIHQLLLKNIDNTNAGCYRQENVMIAGAQHIPPEHLHLQSLMTELVDGYENQDYHPVERAARLHVDFAGIHPFVDGNGRTARVLMNFDLMSSGYLPVIIRAENRLAYYEALDKAHTSQCYQDYILMVVEAEEDAFKRYLSIVS
;
A
#
# COMPACT_ATOMS: atom_id res chain seq x y z
N MET A 1 11.45 -4.61 -20.49
CA MET A 1 11.42 -4.04 -19.12
C MET A 1 9.97 -4.10 -18.67
N ALA A 2 9.71 -4.84 -17.60
CA ALA A 2 8.42 -5.30 -17.05
C ALA A 2 7.16 -4.79 -17.79
N ARG A 3 6.77 -5.50 -18.86
CA ARG A 3 5.41 -5.42 -19.41
C ARG A 3 4.76 -6.77 -19.12
N ASP A 4 3.52 -6.72 -18.61
CA ASP A 4 2.51 -7.81 -18.60
C ASP A 4 2.27 -8.62 -17.32
N GLU A 5 2.59 -8.15 -16.10
CA GLU A 5 1.97 -8.76 -14.91
C GLU A 5 0.79 -7.90 -14.41
N PRO A 6 -0.47 -8.35 -14.58
CA PRO A 6 -1.62 -7.60 -14.12
C PRO A 6 -1.65 -7.53 -12.60
N PHE A 7 -2.21 -6.44 -12.07
CA PHE A 7 -2.47 -6.32 -10.64
C PHE A 7 -3.39 -7.45 -10.21
N SER A 8 -2.94 -8.27 -9.26
CA SER A 8 -3.61 -9.51 -8.88
C SER A 8 -3.23 -9.96 -7.48
N GLU A 9 -4.06 -10.78 -6.85
CA GLU A 9 -3.73 -11.38 -5.55
C GLU A 9 -2.43 -12.18 -5.59
N ARG A 10 -2.13 -12.82 -6.73
CA ARG A 10 -0.87 -13.53 -6.94
C ARG A 10 0.33 -12.58 -6.83
N LEU A 11 0.28 -11.43 -7.52
CA LEU A 11 1.32 -10.41 -7.45
C LEU A 11 1.51 -9.92 -6.01
N ILE A 12 0.41 -9.61 -5.31
CA ILE A 12 0.45 -9.16 -3.91
C ILE A 12 1.13 -10.20 -3.00
N LYS A 13 0.74 -11.47 -3.12
CA LYS A 13 1.33 -12.58 -2.36
C LYS A 13 2.79 -12.79 -2.71
N SER A 14 3.19 -12.69 -3.99
CA SER A 14 4.57 -12.81 -4.43
C SER A 14 5.45 -11.66 -3.91
N ILE A 15 4.96 -10.42 -3.93
CA ILE A 15 5.66 -9.27 -3.34
C ILE A 15 5.87 -9.51 -1.84
N HIS A 16 4.81 -9.88 -1.12
CA HIS A 16 4.89 -10.15 0.30
C HIS A 16 5.85 -11.32 0.61
N GLN A 17 5.82 -12.39 -0.19
CA GLN A 17 6.74 -13.52 -0.06
C GLN A 17 8.20 -13.10 -0.19
N LEU A 18 8.52 -12.23 -1.16
CA LEU A 18 9.87 -11.69 -1.32
C LEU A 18 10.29 -10.80 -0.13
N LEU A 19 9.36 -9.99 0.40
CA LEU A 19 9.61 -9.10 1.53
C LEU A 19 9.87 -9.85 2.85
N LEU A 20 9.20 -10.99 3.07
CA LEU A 20 9.38 -11.79 4.29
C LEU A 20 10.37 -12.94 4.14
N LYS A 21 10.95 -13.14 2.95
CA LYS A 21 11.98 -14.15 2.73
C LYS A 21 13.14 -13.93 3.70
N ASN A 22 13.50 -14.99 4.44
CA ASN A 22 14.52 -14.98 5.51
C ASN A 22 14.17 -14.16 6.75
N ILE A 23 12.93 -13.68 6.89
CA ILE A 23 12.41 -13.03 8.10
C ILE A 23 11.38 -13.95 8.74
N ASP A 24 10.36 -14.34 7.97
CA ASP A 24 9.32 -15.28 8.37
C ASP A 24 8.86 -16.08 7.15
N ASN A 25 9.58 -17.16 6.87
CA ASN A 25 9.28 -18.02 5.72
C ASN A 25 7.96 -18.80 5.87
N THR A 26 7.44 -18.94 7.10
CA THR A 26 6.21 -19.68 7.36
C THR A 26 4.99 -18.89 6.90
N ASN A 27 4.97 -17.58 7.17
CA ASN A 27 3.85 -16.71 6.79
C ASN A 27 4.09 -15.95 5.46
N ALA A 28 5.26 -16.10 4.85
CA ALA A 28 5.64 -15.43 3.60
C ALA A 28 4.68 -15.77 2.43
N GLY A 29 3.78 -14.83 2.14
CA GLY A 29 2.86 -14.87 0.99
C GLY A 29 1.50 -15.50 1.30
N CYS A 30 1.24 -15.80 2.58
CA CYS A 30 0.02 -16.46 3.03
C CYS A 30 -0.83 -15.48 3.84
N TYR A 31 -2.13 -15.37 3.51
CA TYR A 31 -3.04 -14.57 4.32
C TYR A 31 -3.17 -15.15 5.74
N ARG A 32 -3.31 -14.27 6.73
CA ARG A 32 -3.47 -14.65 8.13
C ARG A 32 -4.72 -15.50 8.32
N GLN A 33 -4.65 -16.44 9.26
CA GLN A 33 -5.76 -17.31 9.66
C GLN A 33 -6.30 -16.97 11.06
N GLU A 34 -5.95 -15.77 11.55
CA GLU A 34 -6.31 -15.28 12.87
C GLU A 34 -6.59 -13.77 12.81
N ASN A 35 -7.35 -13.30 13.79
CA ASN A 35 -7.63 -11.87 13.95
C ASN A 35 -6.42 -11.16 14.57
N VAL A 36 -6.06 -10.00 14.01
CA VAL A 36 -4.89 -9.22 14.45
C VAL A 36 -5.31 -7.78 14.75
N MET A 37 -4.52 -7.12 15.60
CA MET A 37 -4.66 -5.70 15.91
C MET A 37 -3.44 -4.95 15.41
N ILE A 38 -3.64 -3.74 14.91
CA ILE A 38 -2.54 -2.85 14.53
C ILE A 38 -2.16 -2.03 15.75
N ALA A 39 -0.94 -2.22 16.25
CA ALA A 39 -0.48 -1.51 17.45
C ALA A 39 -0.53 0.02 17.24
N GLY A 40 -1.33 0.71 18.07
CA GLY A 40 -1.47 2.16 18.05
C GLY A 40 -2.45 2.72 17.02
N ALA A 41 -3.17 1.88 16.26
CA ALA A 41 -4.27 2.32 15.41
C ALA A 41 -5.62 2.19 16.16
N GLN A 42 -6.57 3.08 15.85
CA GLN A 42 -7.96 2.92 16.26
C GLN A 42 -8.68 1.95 15.33
N HIS A 43 -8.29 1.92 14.04
CA HIS A 43 -8.79 0.98 13.06
C HIS A 43 -8.55 -0.48 13.48
N ILE A 44 -9.61 -1.26 13.44
CA ILE A 44 -9.58 -2.71 13.66
C ILE A 44 -9.66 -3.39 12.30
N PRO A 45 -8.64 -4.17 11.89
CA PRO A 45 -8.69 -4.92 10.65
C PRO A 45 -9.90 -5.87 10.58
N PRO A 46 -10.43 -6.14 9.38
CA PRO A 46 -11.50 -7.12 9.19
C PRO A 46 -11.16 -8.50 9.74
N GLU A 47 -12.17 -9.31 10.03
CA GLU A 47 -11.92 -10.69 10.46
C GLU A 47 -11.26 -11.53 9.36
N HIS A 48 -10.40 -12.47 9.75
CA HIS A 48 -9.62 -13.26 8.79
C HIS A 48 -10.49 -14.06 7.79
N LEU A 49 -11.72 -14.40 8.20
CA LEU A 49 -12.71 -15.11 7.37
C LEU A 49 -13.15 -14.29 6.15
N HIS A 50 -13.04 -12.96 6.20
CA HIS A 50 -13.44 -12.06 5.12
C HIS A 50 -12.27 -11.66 4.21
N LEU A 51 -11.03 -12.06 4.51
CA LEU A 51 -9.87 -11.60 3.75
C LEU A 51 -9.92 -11.98 2.28
N GLN A 52 -10.39 -13.19 1.96
CA GLN A 52 -10.46 -13.62 0.57
C GLN A 52 -11.40 -12.74 -0.25
N SER A 53 -12.61 -12.44 0.25
CA SER A 53 -13.55 -11.58 -0.45
C SER A 53 -13.03 -10.15 -0.58
N LEU A 54 -12.49 -9.58 0.50
CA LEU A 54 -11.98 -8.21 0.51
C LEU A 54 -10.78 -8.01 -0.41
N MET A 55 -9.88 -9.00 -0.47
CA MET A 55 -8.72 -8.93 -1.38
C MET A 55 -9.13 -9.10 -2.84
N THR A 56 -10.14 -9.92 -3.13
CA THR A 56 -10.73 -10.00 -4.47
C THR A 56 -11.40 -8.67 -4.84
N GLU A 57 -12.18 -8.07 -3.95
CA GLU A 57 -12.80 -6.75 -4.15
C GLU A 57 -11.75 -5.64 -4.39
N LEU A 58 -10.64 -5.65 -3.63
CA LEU A 58 -9.54 -4.71 -3.82
C LEU A 58 -8.94 -4.82 -5.24
N VAL A 59 -8.70 -6.04 -5.71
CA VAL A 59 -8.11 -6.30 -7.03
C VAL A 59 -9.09 -5.94 -8.15
N ASP A 60 -10.36 -6.34 -8.01
CA ASP A 60 -11.39 -6.05 -9.02
C ASP A 60 -11.71 -4.54 -9.10
N GLY A 61 -11.62 -3.84 -7.97
CA GLY A 61 -11.83 -2.39 -7.89
C GLY A 61 -10.69 -1.57 -8.46
N TYR A 62 -9.47 -2.11 -8.53
CA TYR A 62 -8.25 -1.36 -8.88
C TYR A 62 -8.27 -0.77 -10.30
N GLU A 63 -8.68 -1.54 -11.31
CA GLU A 63 -8.69 -1.10 -12.72
C GLU A 63 -9.93 -0.25 -13.07
N ASN A 64 -10.95 -0.23 -12.22
CA ASN A 64 -12.25 0.39 -12.50
C ASN A 64 -12.37 1.85 -12.01
N GLN A 65 -11.26 2.47 -11.61
CA GLN A 65 -11.25 3.79 -10.98
C GLN A 65 -10.66 4.86 -11.90
N ASP A 66 -11.43 5.91 -12.18
CA ASP A 66 -11.00 7.10 -12.93
C ASP A 66 -10.31 8.13 -12.02
N TYR A 67 -9.30 7.67 -11.26
CA TYR A 67 -8.49 8.53 -10.40
C TYR A 67 -7.19 8.94 -11.08
N HIS A 68 -6.67 10.10 -10.69
CA HIS A 68 -5.29 10.46 -11.00
C HIS A 68 -4.32 9.37 -10.49
N PRO A 69 -3.27 8.97 -11.22
CA PRO A 69 -2.40 7.85 -10.81
C PRO A 69 -1.82 7.97 -9.40
N VAL A 70 -1.45 9.18 -8.96
CA VAL A 70 -0.97 9.43 -7.60
C VAL A 70 -2.06 9.18 -6.56
N GLU A 71 -3.30 9.57 -6.84
CA GLU A 71 -4.43 9.31 -5.95
C GLU A 71 -4.76 7.82 -5.91
N ARG A 72 -4.78 7.14 -7.07
CA ARG A 72 -5.02 5.69 -7.16
C ARG A 72 -3.97 4.92 -6.34
N ALA A 73 -2.69 5.23 -6.49
CA ALA A 73 -1.61 4.59 -5.74
C ALA A 73 -1.74 4.83 -4.23
N ALA A 74 -2.10 6.05 -3.84
CA ALA A 74 -2.33 6.41 -2.45
C ALA A 74 -3.51 5.64 -1.85
N ARG A 75 -4.64 5.57 -2.55
CA ARG A 75 -5.83 4.80 -2.13
C ARG A 75 -5.52 3.31 -2.03
N LEU A 76 -4.86 2.73 -3.04
CA LEU A 76 -4.42 1.33 -3.02
C LEU A 76 -3.61 1.02 -1.76
N HIS A 77 -2.67 1.90 -1.38
CA HIS A 77 -1.91 1.75 -0.15
C HIS A 77 -2.83 1.72 1.08
N VAL A 78 -3.71 2.73 1.23
CA VAL A 78 -4.60 2.86 2.37
C VAL A 78 -5.51 1.64 2.47
N ASP A 79 -6.18 1.26 1.39
CA ASP A 79 -7.18 0.20 1.37
C ASP A 79 -6.54 -1.16 1.69
N PHE A 80 -5.40 -1.47 1.06
CA PHE A 80 -4.64 -2.68 1.38
C PHE A 80 -4.17 -2.70 2.85
N ALA A 81 -3.65 -1.58 3.36
CA ALA A 81 -3.19 -1.49 4.74
C ALA A 81 -4.33 -1.65 5.75
N GLY A 82 -5.55 -1.24 5.37
CA GLY A 82 -6.78 -1.38 6.16
C GLY A 82 -7.32 -2.81 6.21
N ILE A 83 -7.24 -3.55 5.09
CA ILE A 83 -7.58 -4.99 5.05
C ILE A 83 -6.60 -5.78 5.93
N HIS A 84 -5.33 -5.39 5.90
CA HIS A 84 -4.26 -5.99 6.71
C HIS A 84 -4.18 -7.53 6.56
N PRO A 85 -4.00 -8.06 5.33
CA PRO A 85 -4.23 -9.47 5.05
C PRO A 85 -3.15 -10.43 5.58
N PHE A 86 -1.98 -9.95 5.98
CA PHE A 86 -0.86 -10.76 6.46
C PHE A 86 -0.65 -10.62 7.98
N VAL A 87 0.06 -11.56 8.61
CA VAL A 87 0.41 -11.52 10.05
C VAL A 87 1.44 -10.41 10.35
N ASP A 88 2.40 -10.22 9.46
CA ASP A 88 3.40 -9.14 9.46
C ASP A 88 3.61 -8.69 8.01
N GLY A 89 4.36 -7.60 7.78
CA GLY A 89 4.78 -7.19 6.44
C GLY A 89 3.79 -6.26 5.74
N ASN A 90 2.58 -6.08 6.25
CA ASN A 90 1.52 -5.28 5.60
C ASN A 90 1.99 -3.88 5.22
N GLY A 91 2.58 -3.10 6.13
CA GLY A 91 3.07 -1.76 5.80
C GLY A 91 4.20 -1.74 4.76
N ARG A 92 5.05 -2.77 4.73
CA ARG A 92 6.11 -2.91 3.71
C ARG A 92 5.49 -3.23 2.35
N THR A 93 4.56 -4.18 2.30
CA THR A 93 3.82 -4.54 1.09
C THR A 93 3.01 -3.35 0.57
N ALA A 94 2.28 -2.63 1.42
CA ALA A 94 1.49 -1.46 1.03
C ALA A 94 2.33 -0.41 0.29
N ARG A 95 3.52 -0.09 0.81
CA ARG A 95 4.45 0.86 0.17
C ARG A 95 5.00 0.35 -1.16
N VAL A 96 5.28 -0.95 -1.27
CA VAL A 96 5.72 -1.55 -2.54
C VAL A 96 4.59 -1.55 -3.56
N LEU A 97 3.34 -1.85 -3.17
CA LEU A 97 2.18 -1.79 -4.06
C LEU A 97 1.90 -0.36 -4.55
N MET A 98 2.00 0.63 -3.67
CA MET A 98 1.91 2.04 -4.03
C MET A 98 2.95 2.40 -5.11
N ASN A 99 4.22 2.05 -4.88
CA ASN A 99 5.28 2.35 -5.84
C ASN A 99 5.17 1.51 -7.11
N PHE A 100 4.62 0.30 -7.04
CA PHE A 100 4.30 -0.50 -8.23
C PHE A 100 3.31 0.23 -9.14
N ASP A 101 2.22 0.78 -8.59
CA ASP A 101 1.23 1.54 -9.38
C ASP A 101 1.82 2.85 -9.94
N LEU A 102 2.52 3.62 -9.11
CA LEU A 102 3.20 4.85 -9.55
C LEU A 102 4.15 4.58 -10.72
N MET A 103 5.06 3.60 -10.56
CA MET A 103 6.05 3.27 -11.59
C MET A 103 5.40 2.70 -12.86
N SER A 104 4.35 1.89 -12.72
CA SER A 104 3.59 1.37 -13.87
C SER A 104 2.87 2.49 -14.64
N SER A 105 2.57 3.60 -13.97
CA SER A 105 1.97 4.80 -14.53
C SER A 105 2.98 5.86 -15.00
N GLY A 106 4.28 5.56 -14.95
CA GLY A 106 5.33 6.49 -15.38
C GLY A 106 5.76 7.54 -14.35
N TYR A 107 5.30 7.42 -13.10
CA TYR A 107 5.73 8.27 -11.99
C TYR A 107 6.97 7.71 -11.29
N LEU A 108 7.69 8.57 -10.58
CA LEU A 108 8.83 8.15 -9.77
C LEU A 108 8.34 7.43 -8.50
N PRO A 109 9.10 6.42 -8.01
CA PRO A 109 8.79 5.82 -6.72
C PRO A 109 9.03 6.83 -5.60
N VAL A 110 8.12 6.85 -4.63
CA VAL A 110 8.17 7.76 -3.48
C VAL A 110 8.59 7.05 -2.21
N ILE A 111 9.14 7.84 -1.27
CA ILE A 111 9.54 7.38 0.05
C ILE A 111 8.83 8.24 1.08
N ILE A 112 7.92 7.61 1.85
CA ILE A 112 7.38 8.23 3.06
C ILE A 112 8.47 8.20 4.13
N ARG A 113 8.99 9.38 4.47
CA ARG A 113 10.15 9.49 5.34
C ARG A 113 9.83 9.16 6.80
N ALA A 114 10.83 8.67 7.54
CA ALA A 114 10.65 8.22 8.92
C ALA A 114 10.25 9.37 9.87
N GLU A 115 10.63 10.60 9.55
CA GLU A 115 10.27 11.79 10.31
C GLU A 115 8.76 12.07 10.26
N ASN A 116 8.08 11.64 9.19
CA ASN A 116 6.64 11.80 8.99
C ASN A 116 5.83 10.64 9.59
N ARG A 117 6.45 9.77 10.40
CA ARG A 117 5.81 8.55 10.91
C ARG A 117 4.49 8.81 11.65
N LEU A 118 4.42 9.86 12.46
CA LEU A 118 3.20 10.19 13.20
C LEU A 118 2.07 10.59 12.23
N ALA A 119 2.32 11.60 11.38
CA ALA A 119 1.38 12.04 10.37
C ALA A 119 0.94 10.91 9.43
N TYR A 120 1.85 9.99 9.10
CA TYR A 120 1.54 8.81 8.29
C TYR A 120 0.49 7.93 8.96
N TYR A 121 0.66 7.59 10.24
CA TYR A 121 -0.31 6.75 10.94
C TYR A 121 -1.64 7.48 11.19
N GLU A 122 -1.60 8.78 11.51
CA GLU A 122 -2.81 9.59 11.68
C GLU A 122 -3.62 9.67 10.38
N ALA A 123 -2.95 9.85 9.25
CA ALA A 123 -3.62 9.88 7.94
C ALA A 123 -4.24 8.52 7.58
N LEU A 124 -3.56 7.41 7.89
CA LEU A 124 -4.13 6.07 7.69
C LEU A 124 -5.34 5.82 8.57
N ASP A 125 -5.22 6.11 9.86
CA ASP A 125 -6.29 5.89 10.84
C ASP A 125 -7.51 6.75 10.50
N LYS A 126 -7.31 8.01 10.12
CA LYS A 126 -8.37 8.89 9.64
C LYS A 126 -9.02 8.35 8.37
N ALA A 127 -8.25 7.86 7.40
CA ALA A 127 -8.81 7.30 6.18
C ALA A 127 -9.63 6.03 6.46
N HIS A 128 -9.16 5.15 7.35
CA HIS A 128 -9.88 3.93 7.72
C HIS A 128 -11.16 4.20 8.52
N THR A 129 -11.13 5.15 9.45
CA THR A 129 -12.26 5.45 10.35
C THR A 129 -13.30 6.39 9.74
N SER A 130 -12.87 7.32 8.88
CA SER A 130 -13.74 8.40 8.35
C SER A 130 -13.84 8.44 6.83
N GLN A 131 -13.18 7.51 6.12
CA GLN A 131 -13.13 7.48 4.64
C GLN A 131 -12.56 8.77 4.03
N CYS A 132 -11.77 9.51 4.81
CA CYS A 132 -11.12 10.75 4.39
C CYS A 132 -9.66 10.47 4.00
N TYR A 133 -9.42 10.27 2.71
CA TYR A 133 -8.12 9.91 2.14
C TYR A 133 -7.19 11.12 1.91
N GLN A 134 -7.74 12.34 2.02
CA GLN A 134 -7.08 13.57 1.57
C GLN A 134 -5.69 13.76 2.17
N ASP A 135 -5.55 13.56 3.48
CA ASP A 135 -4.29 13.77 4.19
C ASP A 135 -3.20 12.81 3.68
N TYR A 136 -3.56 11.55 3.43
CA TYR A 136 -2.63 10.57 2.89
C TYR A 136 -2.29 10.83 1.42
N ILE A 137 -3.28 11.21 0.60
CA ILE A 137 -3.06 11.58 -0.80
C ILE A 137 -2.09 12.75 -0.90
N LEU A 138 -2.29 13.82 -0.11
CA LEU A 138 -1.39 14.97 -0.07
C LEU A 138 0.03 14.58 0.33
N MET A 139 0.18 13.70 1.31
CA MET A 139 1.50 13.19 1.71
C MET A 139 2.22 12.45 0.56
N VAL A 140 1.49 11.68 -0.26
CA VAL A 140 2.07 11.01 -1.43
C VAL A 140 2.42 12.03 -2.52
N VAL A 141 1.57 13.03 -2.76
CA VAL A 141 1.85 14.13 -3.70
C VAL A 141 3.13 14.88 -3.32
N GLU A 142 3.27 15.28 -2.05
CA GLU A 142 4.48 15.96 -1.56
C GLU A 142 5.73 15.08 -1.74
N ALA A 143 5.62 13.78 -1.45
CA ALA A 143 6.72 12.85 -1.62
C ALA A 143 7.10 12.63 -3.10
N GLU A 144 6.13 12.69 -4.01
CA GLU A 144 6.35 12.62 -5.46
C GLU A 144 7.03 13.88 -5.98
N GLU A 145 6.57 15.06 -5.57
CA GLU A 145 7.22 16.32 -5.93
C GLU A 145 8.67 16.37 -5.43
N ASP A 146 8.93 15.91 -4.21
CA ASP A 146 10.27 15.79 -3.63
C ASP A 146 11.16 14.87 -4.47
N ALA A 147 10.63 13.71 -4.88
CA ALA A 147 11.33 12.75 -5.72
C ALA A 147 11.64 13.36 -7.09
N PHE A 148 10.69 14.08 -7.69
CA PHE A 148 10.83 14.76 -8.97
C PHE A 148 11.85 15.91 -8.91
N LYS A 149 11.77 16.78 -7.90
CA LYS A 149 12.75 17.86 -7.66
C LYS A 149 14.16 17.30 -7.50
N ARG A 150 14.31 16.19 -6.75
CA ARG A 150 15.60 15.50 -6.59
C ARG A 150 16.10 14.94 -7.93
N TYR A 151 15.22 14.30 -8.70
CA TYR A 151 15.58 13.76 -10.01
C TYR A 151 16.04 14.87 -10.96
N LEU A 152 15.29 15.97 -11.05
CA LEU A 152 15.64 17.15 -11.84
C LEU A 152 17.03 17.68 -11.46
N SER A 153 17.33 17.81 -10.17
CA SER A 153 18.63 18.33 -9.70
C SER A 153 19.85 17.51 -10.15
N ILE A 154 19.66 16.26 -10.62
CA ILE A 154 20.71 15.39 -11.13
C ILE A 154 20.86 15.54 -12.65
N VAL A 155 19.76 15.83 -13.35
CA VAL A 155 19.71 15.83 -14.83
C VAL A 155 19.75 17.24 -15.44
N SER A 156 19.53 18.29 -14.64
CA SER A 156 19.65 19.70 -15.03
C SER A 156 21.01 20.28 -14.61
#